data_AF-A0A533Y9G9-F1
#
_entry.id   AF-A0A533Y9G9-F1
#
_cell.length_a   1.000
_cell.length_b   1.000
_cell.length_c   1.000
_cell.angle_alpha   90.00
_cell.angle_beta   90.00
_cell.angle_gamma   90.00
#
_symmetry.space_group_name_H-M   'P 1'
#
loop_
_entity.id
_entity.type
_entity.pdbx_description
1 polymer ?
#
loop_
_entity_poly.entity_id
_entity_poly.type
_entity_poly.pdbx_seq_one_letter_code
_entity_poly.pdbx_strand_id
1 'polypeptide(L)'
;MNTRSPYMVLVVVTLSMVTSLVWAQGGSDEGIGLFTAVQGAVTVMHPHLAKALPVNLHDEVLFKDVIQTRTESRTKAFFDDDSILTVGEKSHVEITEHIYDPDRNLRRMVVKLAQGRLRALVAKVFNGPGSAFEI
;
A
#
# COMPACT_ATOMS: atom_id res chain seq x y z
N MET A 1 51.10 -6.19 54.80
CA MET A 1 49.83 -5.94 55.52
C MET A 1 49.35 -4.56 55.10
N ASN A 2 48.24 -4.51 54.34
CA ASN A 2 47.26 -3.43 54.13
C ASN A 2 47.75 -1.97 53.94
N THR A 3 47.26 -1.13 53.02
CA THR A 3 46.23 -1.13 51.97
C THR A 3 46.40 0.25 51.34
N ARG A 4 46.69 0.36 50.03
CA ARG A 4 46.73 1.66 49.32
C ARG A 4 45.43 1.86 48.53
N SER A 5 44.59 2.77 49.00
CA SER A 5 43.66 3.58 48.21
C SER A 5 44.47 4.69 47.50
N PRO A 6 44.05 5.34 46.39
CA PRO A 6 42.68 5.46 45.86
C PRO A 6 42.52 5.13 44.36
N TYR A 7 41.26 4.89 43.98
CA TYR A 7 40.72 4.81 42.62
C TYR A 7 40.85 6.15 41.88
N MET A 8 42.09 6.58 41.71
CA MET A 8 42.51 7.60 40.79
C MET A 8 42.91 6.86 39.52
N VAL A 9 42.33 7.25 38.38
CA VAL A 9 42.48 6.65 37.04
C VAL A 9 41.47 5.53 36.71
N LEU A 10 40.20 5.90 36.49
CA LEU A 10 39.42 5.36 35.35
C LEU A 10 38.15 6.20 35.04
N VAL A 11 38.27 7.52 34.84
CA VAL A 11 37.20 8.28 34.14
C VAL A 11 37.54 8.25 32.66
N VAL A 12 37.43 7.06 32.09
CA VAL A 12 37.57 6.77 30.67
C VAL A 12 36.23 7.06 30.01
N VAL A 13 36.19 8.11 29.17
CA VAL A 13 35.46 8.14 27.90
C VAL A 13 34.05 7.54 27.94
N THR A 14 33.06 8.31 28.39
CA THR A 14 31.64 8.04 28.09
C THR A 14 30.95 9.33 27.68
N LEU A 15 31.49 9.99 26.64
CA LEU A 15 30.92 11.19 26.03
C LEU A 15 30.94 11.05 24.50
N SER A 16 30.16 10.11 23.95
CA SER A 16 29.93 10.00 22.50
C SER A 16 28.93 8.89 22.13
N MET A 17 27.74 8.87 22.70
CA MET A 17 26.61 8.15 22.08
C MET A 17 25.31 8.90 22.32
N VAL A 18 25.21 10.09 21.73
CA VAL A 18 23.91 10.62 21.33
C VAL A 18 23.58 9.90 20.03
N THR A 19 23.05 8.68 20.12
CA THR A 19 22.47 8.00 18.97
C THR A 19 21.21 8.78 18.60
N SER A 20 21.32 9.60 17.56
CA SER A 20 20.17 10.24 16.93
C SER A 20 19.17 9.15 16.54
N LEU A 21 18.06 9.04 17.28
CA LEU A 21 16.87 8.36 16.80
C LEU A 21 16.38 9.16 15.59
N VAL A 22 16.81 8.73 14.40
CA VAL A 22 16.14 9.11 13.16
C VAL A 22 14.79 8.42 13.20
N TRP A 23 13.77 9.15 13.65
CA TRP A 23 12.38 8.76 13.44
C TRP A 23 12.15 8.86 11.93
N ALA A 24 12.18 7.72 11.25
CA ALA A 24 11.63 7.63 9.91
C ALA A 24 10.14 7.97 10.02
N GLN A 25 9.77 9.17 9.58
CA GLN A 25 8.39 9.58 9.39
C GLN A 25 7.87 8.78 8.19
N GLY A 26 7.40 7.55 8.43
CA GLY A 26 6.63 6.81 7.46
C GLY A 26 5.32 7.57 7.25
N GLY A 27 5.15 8.19 6.08
CA GLY A 27 3.83 8.63 5.65
C GLY A 27 2.93 7.40 5.70
N SER A 28 1.81 7.50 6.40
CA SER A 28 0.80 6.45 6.40
C SER A 28 0.21 6.42 5.00
N ASP A 29 0.73 5.55 4.14
CA ASP A 29 0.08 5.24 2.88
C ASP A 29 -1.30 4.65 3.23
N GLU A 30 -2.35 5.30 2.73
CA GLU A 30 -3.73 4.89 3.02
C GLU A 30 -4.05 3.60 2.27
N GLY A 31 -4.11 2.49 3.02
CA GLY A 31 -4.57 1.21 2.53
C GLY A 31 -6.08 1.25 2.26
N ILE A 32 -6.46 1.06 1.01
CA ILE A 32 -7.85 1.09 0.51
C ILE A 32 -8.40 -0.30 0.16
N GLY A 33 -7.59 -1.34 0.35
CA GLY A 33 -7.97 -2.70 0.01
C GLY A 33 -6.87 -3.72 0.25
N LEU A 34 -7.15 -4.96 -0.14
CA LEU A 34 -6.27 -6.12 0.04
C LEU A 34 -6.24 -6.98 -1.22
N PHE A 35 -5.07 -7.49 -1.58
CA PHE A 35 -4.95 -8.52 -2.60
C PHE A 35 -5.45 -9.87 -2.06
N THR A 36 -6.54 -10.39 -2.63
CA THR A 36 -7.22 -11.62 -2.18
C THR A 36 -6.92 -12.84 -3.04
N ALA A 37 -6.26 -12.65 -4.19
CA ALA A 37 -5.69 -13.74 -4.98
C ALA A 37 -4.54 -13.22 -5.82
N VAL A 38 -3.44 -13.96 -5.89
CA VAL A 38 -2.28 -13.64 -6.74
C VAL A 38 -1.85 -14.90 -7.48
N GLN A 39 -1.77 -14.82 -8.80
CA GLN A 39 -1.29 -15.88 -9.67
C GLN A 39 -0.26 -15.31 -10.65
N GLY A 40 0.89 -15.98 -10.76
CA GLY A 40 1.96 -15.58 -11.67
C GLY A 40 2.71 -14.32 -11.20
N ALA A 41 3.25 -13.57 -12.16
CA ALA A 41 4.02 -12.36 -11.89
C ALA A 41 3.11 -11.13 -11.88
N VAL A 42 2.82 -10.66 -10.67
CA VAL A 42 2.04 -9.46 -10.37
C VAL A 42 2.93 -8.49 -9.61
N THR A 43 2.95 -7.25 -10.05
CA THR A 43 3.70 -6.18 -9.38
C THR A 43 2.83 -4.97 -9.15
N VAL A 44 3.11 -4.23 -8.09
CA VAL A 44 2.45 -2.97 -7.74
C VAL A 44 3.51 -1.89 -7.60
N MET A 45 3.20 -0.68 -8.08
CA MET A 45 3.99 0.51 -7.83
C MET A 45 3.16 1.46 -6.97
N HIS A 46 3.60 1.65 -5.74
CA HIS A 46 2.99 2.58 -4.78
C HIS A 46 3.33 4.02 -5.15
N PRO A 47 2.46 5.01 -4.84
CA PRO A 47 2.63 6.40 -5.28
C PRO A 47 3.96 7.05 -4.86
N HIS A 48 4.51 6.67 -3.70
CA HIS A 48 5.74 7.23 -3.16
C HIS A 48 6.99 6.42 -3.51
N LEU A 49 6.83 5.31 -4.23
CA LEU A 49 7.92 4.41 -4.57
C LEU A 49 8.16 4.39 -6.07
N ALA A 50 9.39 4.73 -6.48
CA ALA A 50 9.80 4.71 -7.88
C ALA A 50 9.98 3.29 -8.46
N LYS A 51 9.84 2.25 -7.63
CA LYS A 51 10.09 0.86 -8.00
C LYS A 51 8.83 0.02 -7.81
N ALA A 52 8.51 -0.79 -8.81
CA ALA A 52 7.49 -1.82 -8.69
C ALA A 52 7.95 -2.96 -7.77
N LEU A 53 7.08 -3.34 -6.83
CA LEU A 53 7.27 -4.42 -5.87
C LEU A 53 6.44 -5.65 -6.30
N PRO A 54 6.90 -6.88 -6.04
CA PRO A 54 6.06 -8.06 -6.23
C PRO A 54 4.89 -8.02 -5.23
N VAL A 55 3.71 -8.42 -5.70
CA VAL A 55 2.51 -8.53 -4.85
C VAL A 55 2.42 -9.94 -4.27
N ASN A 56 2.16 -10.03 -2.98
CA ASN A 56 1.83 -11.26 -2.28
C ASN A 56 0.35 -11.28 -1.87
N LEU A 57 -0.13 -12.46 -1.50
CA LEU A 57 -1.47 -12.61 -0.96
C LEU A 57 -1.58 -11.82 0.36
N HIS A 58 -2.66 -11.06 0.51
CA HIS A 58 -2.96 -10.16 1.63
C HIS A 58 -2.07 -8.92 1.76
N ASP A 59 -1.23 -8.63 0.77
CA ASP A 59 -0.63 -7.31 0.68
C ASP A 59 -1.73 -6.25 0.54
N GLU A 60 -1.49 -5.08 1.10
CA GLU A 60 -2.39 -3.94 0.99
C GLU A 60 -2.36 -3.34 -0.42
N VAL A 61 -3.53 -2.86 -0.85
CA VAL A 61 -3.65 -1.96 -1.99
C VAL A 61 -3.68 -0.55 -1.43
N LEU A 62 -2.73 0.28 -1.85
CA LEU A 62 -2.63 1.66 -1.42
C LEU A 62 -3.33 2.58 -2.42
N PHE A 63 -3.81 3.73 -1.93
CA PHE A 63 -4.34 4.75 -2.83
C PHE A 63 -3.29 5.16 -3.87
N LYS A 64 -3.70 5.28 -5.15
CA LYS A 64 -2.83 5.55 -6.31
C LYS A 64 -1.89 4.43 -6.74
N ASP A 65 -2.15 3.20 -6.31
CA ASP A 65 -1.41 2.05 -6.80
C ASP A 65 -1.55 1.84 -8.31
N VAL A 66 -0.42 1.49 -8.93
CA VAL A 66 -0.35 1.00 -10.31
C VAL A 66 -0.07 -0.49 -10.29
N ILE A 67 -1.05 -1.30 -10.70
CA ILE A 67 -1.00 -2.75 -10.74
C ILE A 67 -0.64 -3.22 -12.15
N GLN A 68 0.36 -4.10 -12.24
CA GLN A 68 0.80 -4.71 -13.49
C GLN A 68 0.81 -6.23 -13.37
N THR A 69 0.38 -6.89 -14.44
CA THR A 69 0.39 -8.35 -14.55
C THR A 69 1.12 -8.76 -15.83
N ARG A 70 1.90 -9.84 -15.77
CA ARG A 70 2.57 -10.42 -16.94
C ARG A 70 1.67 -11.45 -17.64
N THR A 71 2.22 -12.15 -18.62
CA THR A 71 1.59 -13.32 -19.26
C THR A 71 1.24 -14.37 -18.22
N GLU A 72 0.11 -15.09 -18.38
CA GLU A 72 -0.34 -16.13 -17.46
C GLU A 72 -0.48 -15.68 -15.99
N SER A 73 -0.61 -14.37 -15.77
CA SER A 73 -0.69 -13.77 -14.44
C SER A 73 -2.07 -13.14 -14.22
N ARG A 74 -2.53 -13.14 -12.97
CA ARG A 74 -3.83 -12.61 -12.57
C ARG A 74 -3.79 -12.20 -11.11
N THR A 75 -4.49 -11.12 -10.77
CA THR A 75 -4.71 -10.76 -9.36
C THR A 75 -6.14 -10.36 -9.08
N LYS A 76 -6.55 -10.46 -7.82
CA LYS A 76 -7.81 -9.92 -7.29
C LYS A 76 -7.51 -9.00 -6.13
N ALA A 77 -8.15 -7.84 -6.12
CA ALA A 77 -8.14 -6.89 -5.01
C ALA A 77 -9.57 -6.71 -4.50
N PHE A 78 -9.74 -6.79 -3.18
CA PHE A 78 -10.98 -6.46 -2.47
C PHE A 78 -10.80 -5.12 -1.78
N PHE A 79 -11.70 -4.19 -2.04
CA PHE A 79 -11.64 -2.81 -1.53
C PHE A 79 -12.58 -2.63 -0.34
N ASP A 80 -12.33 -1.61 0.46
CA ASP A 80 -13.15 -1.21 1.60
C ASP A 80 -14.59 -0.79 1.20
N ASP A 81 -14.81 -0.39 -0.05
CA ASP A 81 -16.13 -0.09 -0.63
C ASP A 81 -16.95 -1.35 -1.03
N ASP A 82 -16.46 -2.53 -0.65
CA ASP A 82 -16.96 -3.87 -1.02
C ASP A 82 -16.90 -4.19 -2.52
N SER A 83 -16.13 -3.44 -3.31
CA SER A 83 -15.85 -3.79 -4.70
C SER A 83 -14.71 -4.79 -4.81
N ILE A 84 -14.73 -5.58 -5.89
CA ILE A 84 -13.65 -6.49 -6.25
C ILE A 84 -13.16 -6.13 -7.65
N LEU A 85 -11.87 -5.82 -7.77
CA LEU A 85 -11.19 -5.76 -9.06
C LEU A 85 -10.48 -7.08 -9.35
N THR A 86 -10.71 -7.64 -10.54
CA THR A 86 -9.94 -8.76 -11.07
C THR A 86 -9.13 -8.28 -12.27
N VAL A 87 -7.81 -8.25 -12.11
CA VAL A 87 -6.85 -7.83 -13.14
C VAL A 87 -6.35 -9.07 -13.87
N GLY A 88 -6.64 -9.17 -15.17
CA GLY A 88 -6.20 -10.27 -16.03
C GLY A 88 -4.75 -10.12 -16.47
N GLU A 89 -4.25 -11.07 -17.26
CA GLU A 89 -2.86 -11.06 -17.78
C GLU A 89 -2.55 -9.83 -18.63
N LYS A 90 -1.25 -9.49 -18.74
CA LYS A 90 -0.74 -8.41 -19.59
C LYS A 90 -1.46 -7.07 -19.36
N SER A 91 -1.80 -6.77 -18.12
CA SER A 91 -2.58 -5.59 -17.77
C SER A 91 -1.73 -4.51 -17.10
N HIS A 92 -2.16 -3.26 -17.26
CA HIS A 92 -1.65 -2.09 -16.55
C HIS A 92 -2.86 -1.28 -16.08
N VAL A 93 -3.06 -1.24 -14.76
CA VAL A 93 -4.23 -0.67 -14.11
C VAL A 93 -3.76 0.34 -13.07
N GLU A 94 -4.35 1.53 -13.05
CA GLU A 94 -4.04 2.60 -12.11
C GLU A 94 -5.31 3.00 -11.36
N ILE A 95 -5.25 3.09 -10.03
CA ILE A 95 -6.36 3.57 -9.21
C ILE A 95 -6.21 5.08 -9.05
N THR A 96 -6.92 5.87 -9.85
CA THR A 96 -6.71 7.33 -9.88
C THR A 96 -7.51 8.07 -8.81
N GLU A 97 -8.67 7.54 -8.45
CA GLU A 97 -9.52 8.10 -7.39
C GLU A 97 -10.14 7.00 -6.54
N HIS A 98 -10.21 7.25 -5.24
CA HIS A 98 -10.90 6.41 -4.28
C HIS A 98 -11.43 7.27 -3.13
N ILE A 99 -12.75 7.41 -3.03
CA ILE A 99 -13.47 8.10 -1.97
C ILE A 99 -14.57 7.17 -1.51
N TYR A 100 -14.56 6.82 -0.22
CA TYR A 100 -15.57 5.98 0.39
C TYR A 100 -16.06 6.63 1.69
N ASP A 101 -17.30 7.12 1.67
CA ASP A 101 -17.97 7.72 2.82
C ASP A 101 -19.42 7.20 2.87
N PRO A 102 -19.66 6.10 3.63
CA PRO A 102 -20.98 5.50 3.71
C PRO A 102 -22.00 6.38 4.44
N ASP A 103 -21.57 7.22 5.39
CA ASP A 103 -22.46 8.11 6.15
C ASP A 103 -23.07 9.19 5.24
N ARG A 104 -22.31 9.63 4.23
CA ARG A 104 -22.77 10.57 3.21
C ARG A 104 -23.35 9.91 1.96
N ASN A 105 -23.46 8.57 1.95
CA ASN A 105 -23.86 7.78 0.79
C ASN A 105 -23.02 8.15 -0.46
N LEU A 106 -21.72 8.38 -0.26
CA LEU A 106 -20.78 8.82 -1.29
C LEU A 106 -19.75 7.72 -1.52
N ARG A 107 -19.72 7.21 -2.75
CA ARG A 107 -18.63 6.34 -3.22
C ARG A 107 -18.17 6.81 -4.58
N ARG A 108 -16.89 7.18 -4.70
CA ARG A 108 -16.25 7.50 -5.98
C ARG A 108 -14.99 6.67 -6.16
N MET A 109 -14.99 5.79 -7.15
CA MET A 109 -13.79 5.04 -7.56
C MET A 109 -13.57 5.24 -9.06
N VAL A 110 -12.35 5.62 -9.44
CA VAL A 110 -11.94 5.77 -10.84
C VAL A 110 -10.70 4.92 -11.05
N VAL A 111 -10.79 3.99 -12.00
CA VAL A 111 -9.73 3.02 -12.28
C VAL A 111 -9.35 3.09 -13.74
N LYS A 112 -8.14 3.54 -14.06
CA LYS A 112 -7.69 3.63 -15.44
C LYS A 112 -7.11 2.30 -15.91
N LEU A 113 -7.67 1.73 -16.96
CA LEU A 113 -7.11 0.57 -17.67
C LEU A 113 -6.31 1.03 -18.90
N ALA A 114 -4.97 1.03 -18.81
CA ALA A 114 -4.12 1.42 -19.94
C ALA A 114 -3.95 0.29 -20.98
N GLN A 115 -3.90 -0.97 -20.53
CA GLN A 115 -3.84 -2.15 -21.40
C GLN A 115 -4.33 -3.39 -20.64
N GLY A 116 -4.71 -4.44 -21.39
CA GLY A 116 -5.04 -5.76 -20.85
C GLY A 116 -6.52 -5.93 -20.56
N ARG A 117 -6.86 -6.57 -19.44
CA ARG A 117 -8.25 -6.89 -19.06
C ARG A 117 -8.49 -6.58 -17.59
N LEU A 118 -9.56 -5.86 -17.31
CA LEU A 118 -10.06 -5.60 -15.96
C LEU A 118 -11.52 -6.04 -15.87
N ARG A 119 -11.89 -6.65 -14.76
CA ARG A 119 -13.29 -6.86 -14.38
C ARG A 119 -13.50 -6.26 -13.01
N ALA A 120 -14.49 -5.38 -12.88
CA ALA A 120 -15.00 -4.95 -11.59
C ALA A 120 -16.28 -5.71 -11.24
N LEU A 121 -16.41 -6.06 -9.97
CA LEU A 121 -17.67 -6.47 -9.36
C LEU A 121 -17.97 -5.45 -8.27
N VAL A 122 -19.12 -4.78 -8.40
CA VAL A 122 -19.56 -3.73 -7.49
C VAL A 122 -20.82 -4.22 -6.79
N ALA A 123 -20.72 -4.49 -5.48
CA ALA A 123 -21.80 -5.13 -4.73
C ALA A 123 -22.88 -4.13 -4.26
N LYS A 124 -22.48 -2.91 -3.91
CA LYS A 124 -23.35 -1.88 -3.35
C LYS A 124 -23.56 -0.72 -4.33
N VAL A 125 -24.78 -0.20 -4.36
CA VAL A 125 -25.16 0.97 -5.15
C VAL A 125 -25.20 2.19 -4.22
N PHE A 126 -24.47 3.24 -4.60
CA PHE A 126 -24.45 4.53 -3.92
C PHE A 126 -25.08 5.58 -4.84
N ASN A 127 -26.06 6.31 -4.33
CA ASN A 127 -26.85 7.28 -5.10
C ASN A 127 -26.63 8.73 -4.63
N GLY A 128 -25.72 8.97 -3.68
CA GLY A 128 -25.38 10.32 -3.24
C GLY A 128 -24.75 11.13 -4.38
N PRO A 129 -24.98 12.45 -4.46
CA PRO A 129 -24.37 13.30 -5.48
C PRO A 129 -22.84 13.15 -5.51
N GLY A 130 -22.29 12.95 -6.72
CA GLY A 130 -20.86 12.71 -6.91
C GLY A 130 -20.42 11.25 -6.75
N SER A 131 -21.35 10.33 -6.45
CA SER A 131 -21.03 8.89 -6.46
C SER A 131 -20.83 8.39 -7.89
N ALA A 132 -19.75 7.65 -8.12
CA ALA A 132 -19.43 7.05 -9.40
C ALA A 132 -18.53 5.81 -9.24
N PHE A 133 -18.59 4.92 -10.22
CA PHE A 133 -17.59 3.86 -10.39
C PHE A 133 -17.25 3.80 -11.87
N GLU A 134 -16.03 4.19 -12.21
CA GLU A 134 -15.59 4.40 -13.59
C GLU A 134 -14.33 3.56 -13.89
N ILE A 135 -14.29 3.01 -15.11
CA ILE A 135 -13.14 2.29 -15.67
C ILE A 135 -12.76 2.92 -17.01
#